data_AF-A0A1F6EST0-F1
#
_entry.id   AF-A0A1F6EST0-F1
#
_cell.length_a   1.000
_cell.length_b   1.000
_cell.length_c   1.000
_cell.angle_alpha   90.00
_cell.angle_beta   90.00
_cell.angle_gamma   90.00
#
_symmetry.space_group_name_H-M   'P 1'
#
loop_
_entity.id
_entity.type
_entity.pdbx_description
1 polymer ?
#
loop_
_entity_poly.entity_id
_entity_poly.type
_entity_poly.pdbx_seq_one_letter_code
_entity_poly.pdbx_strand_id
1 'polypeptide(L)'
;MKKPIARSLQLVARKIRSAFSLPATGYQPPAAERGFTLLLAALIASIVLALGTSIFQLAQKELTLSSIGRDSQFAFYAADTGAECALYWDVRYQSFPTSTPRTADITCDDQAKTTAFTTSGSDIISSFQFAPNGYCVNVSVKKSTDGGTGAVATTVHADGFSTNCEAVATSPRALQRSVELKY
;
A
#
# COMPACT_ATOMS: atom_id res chain seq x y z
N MET A 1 25.43 83.08 30.59
CA MET A 1 24.60 83.18 29.37
C MET A 1 24.11 81.78 28.98
N LYS A 2 22.91 81.36 29.43
CA LYS A 2 22.01 80.38 28.78
C LYS A 2 20.74 80.20 29.63
N LYS A 3 19.60 80.60 29.06
CA LYS A 3 18.24 80.59 29.63
C LYS A 3 17.62 79.19 29.56
N PRO A 4 16.63 78.87 30.42
CA PRO A 4 15.97 77.56 30.46
C PRO A 4 14.87 77.45 29.39
N ILE A 5 14.93 76.42 28.53
CA ILE A 5 13.99 76.14 27.44
C ILE A 5 13.20 74.85 27.75
N ALA A 6 12.55 74.76 28.91
CA ALA A 6 11.86 73.52 29.32
C ALA A 6 10.39 73.69 29.73
N ARG A 7 9.85 74.92 29.76
CA ARG A 7 8.47 75.15 30.25
C ARG A 7 7.41 75.30 29.16
N SER A 8 7.80 75.43 27.89
CA SER A 8 6.88 75.74 26.78
C SER A 8 6.24 74.51 26.13
N LEU A 9 6.80 73.32 26.32
CA LEU A 9 6.33 72.08 25.66
C LEU A 9 5.14 71.41 26.36
N GLN A 10 4.97 71.60 27.67
CA GLN A 10 3.84 70.99 28.40
C GLN A 10 2.52 71.73 28.20
N LEU A 11 2.53 73.03 27.90
CA LEU A 11 1.30 73.79 27.68
C LEU A 11 0.66 73.49 26.32
N VAL A 12 1.46 73.22 25.29
CA VAL A 12 0.97 72.89 23.94
C VAL A 12 0.39 71.46 23.91
N ALA A 13 1.01 70.51 24.59
CA ALA A 13 0.51 69.14 24.67
C ALA A 13 -0.85 69.02 25.40
N ARG A 14 -1.15 69.93 26.34
CA ARG A 14 -2.44 69.94 27.07
C ARG A 14 -3.57 70.59 26.27
N LYS A 15 -3.27 71.53 25.38
CA LYS A 15 -4.26 72.26 24.56
C LYS A 15 -4.70 71.51 23.30
N ILE A 16 -3.90 70.56 22.81
CA ILE A 16 -4.23 69.74 21.63
C ILE A 16 -5.15 68.56 22.00
N ARG A 17 -5.11 68.05 23.24
CA ARG A 17 -6.04 66.99 23.69
C ARG A 17 -7.48 67.45 23.84
N SER A 18 -7.74 68.77 23.95
CA SER A 18 -9.10 69.30 24.10
C SER A 18 -9.71 69.82 22.79
N ALA A 19 -8.95 69.88 21.70
CA ALA A 19 -9.42 70.45 20.42
C ALA A 19 -9.83 69.39 19.39
N PHE A 20 -9.61 68.10 19.68
CA PHE A 20 -10.01 67.00 18.81
C PHE A 20 -10.95 66.02 19.55
N SER A 21 -11.93 66.56 20.27
CA SER A 21 -13.14 65.80 20.55
C SER A 21 -14.07 65.97 19.34
N LEU A 22 -13.83 65.16 18.31
CA LEU A 22 -14.86 64.96 17.28
C LEU A 22 -16.12 64.52 18.03
N PRO A 23 -17.27 65.20 17.86
CA PRO A 23 -18.52 64.67 18.38
C PRO A 23 -18.65 63.28 17.76
N ALA A 24 -18.71 62.25 18.61
CA ALA A 24 -19.16 60.95 18.18
C ALA A 24 -20.61 61.15 17.74
N THR A 25 -20.81 61.53 16.47
CA THR A 25 -22.11 61.39 15.82
C THR A 25 -22.44 59.93 16.01
N GLY A 26 -23.41 59.69 16.90
CA GLY A 26 -23.92 58.37 17.20
C GLY A 26 -24.48 57.80 15.93
N TYR A 27 -23.62 57.17 15.14
CA TYR A 27 -24.03 56.17 14.19
C TYR A 27 -24.51 55.01 15.05
N GLN A 28 -25.76 55.09 15.51
CA GLN A 28 -26.49 53.92 15.91
C GLN A 28 -26.77 53.20 14.59
N PRO A 29 -26.03 52.11 14.27
CA PRO A 29 -26.48 51.27 13.17
C PRO A 29 -27.94 50.92 13.48
N PRO A 30 -28.85 50.99 12.49
CA PRO A 30 -30.20 50.47 12.70
C PRO A 30 -30.08 49.07 13.29
N ALA A 31 -30.94 48.72 14.25
CA ALA A 31 -31.01 47.39 14.85
C ALA A 31 -31.29 46.39 13.72
N ALA A 32 -30.23 45.95 13.07
CA ALA A 32 -30.33 45.11 11.91
C ALA A 32 -30.72 43.73 12.43
N GLU A 33 -31.75 43.15 11.85
CA GLU A 33 -32.20 41.78 12.08
C GLU A 33 -31.08 40.80 11.67
N ARG A 34 -30.06 40.69 12.53
CA ARG A 34 -28.77 40.03 12.29
C ARG A 34 -28.68 38.77 13.13
N GLY A 35 -29.56 37.82 12.85
CA GLY A 35 -29.50 36.47 13.44
C GLY A 35 -29.32 35.36 12.41
N PHE A 36 -29.85 35.55 11.20
CA PHE A 36 -29.95 34.47 10.20
C PHE A 36 -28.63 34.18 9.46
N THR A 37 -27.79 35.19 9.24
CA THR A 37 -26.57 35.04 8.42
C THR A 37 -25.53 34.13 9.06
N LEU A 38 -25.38 34.14 10.39
CA LEU A 38 -24.47 33.22 11.10
C LEU A 38 -24.97 31.77 11.04
N LEU A 39 -26.28 31.55 11.13
CA LEU A 39 -26.87 30.22 11.01
C LEU A 39 -26.75 29.67 9.59
N LEU A 40 -26.99 30.52 8.57
CA LEU A 40 -26.78 30.15 7.17
C LEU A 40 -25.31 29.84 6.87
N ALA A 41 -24.37 30.64 7.39
CA ALA A 41 -22.94 30.40 7.23
C ALA A 41 -22.51 29.07 7.88
N ALA A 42 -23.01 28.77 9.08
CA ALA A 42 -22.74 27.51 9.77
C ALA A 42 -23.33 26.30 9.01
N LEU A 43 -24.52 26.43 8.44
CA LEU A 43 -25.15 25.41 7.61
C LEU A 43 -24.35 25.13 6.34
N ILE A 44 -23.89 26.17 5.64
CA ILE A 44 -23.07 25.98 4.44
C ILE A 44 -21.72 25.34 4.82
N ALA A 45 -21.10 25.79 5.90
CA ALA A 45 -19.84 25.22 6.38
C ALA A 45 -19.98 23.73 6.74
N SER A 46 -21.07 23.31 7.37
CA SER A 46 -21.29 21.91 7.72
C SER A 46 -21.53 21.03 6.49
N ILE A 47 -22.25 21.52 5.47
CA ILE A 47 -22.43 20.80 4.20
C ILE A 47 -21.09 20.64 3.48
N VAL A 48 -20.31 21.73 3.35
CA VAL A 48 -19.00 21.67 2.68
C VAL A 48 -18.06 20.72 3.42
N LEU A 49 -18.08 20.73 4.76
CA LEU A 49 -17.29 19.81 5.57
C LEU A 49 -17.76 18.34 5.38
N ALA A 50 -19.06 18.08 5.34
CA ALA A 50 -19.61 16.75 5.08
C ALA A 50 -19.23 16.21 3.69
N LEU A 51 -19.26 17.07 2.66
CA LEU A 51 -18.82 16.70 1.31
C LEU A 51 -17.30 16.46 1.26
N GLY A 52 -16.51 17.34 1.86
CA GLY A 52 -15.05 17.21 1.91
C GLY A 52 -14.59 15.94 2.63
N THR A 53 -15.20 15.62 3.77
CA THR A 53 -14.92 14.37 4.50
C THR A 53 -15.32 13.13 3.70
N SER A 54 -16.44 13.17 2.98
CA SER A 54 -16.89 12.06 2.12
C SER A 54 -15.90 11.79 0.99
N ILE A 55 -15.46 12.84 0.28
CA ILE A 55 -14.48 12.72 -0.81
C ILE A 55 -13.13 12.23 -0.29
N PHE A 56 -12.67 12.75 0.85
CA PHE A 56 -11.42 12.30 1.46
C PHE A 56 -11.44 10.81 1.81
N GLN A 57 -12.54 10.29 2.35
CA GLN A 57 -12.67 8.86 2.64
C GLN A 57 -12.65 7.99 1.38
N LEU A 58 -13.23 8.47 0.27
CA LEU A 58 -13.16 7.76 -1.00
C LEU A 58 -11.73 7.71 -1.52
N ALA A 59 -11.03 8.85 -1.55
CA ALA A 59 -9.64 8.94 -2.00
C ALA A 59 -8.71 8.01 -1.19
N GLN A 60 -8.86 7.93 0.12
CA GLN A 60 -8.07 7.03 0.97
C GLN A 60 -8.28 5.55 0.60
N LYS A 61 -9.51 5.15 0.26
CA LYS A 61 -9.82 3.78 -0.18
C LYS A 61 -9.24 3.49 -1.56
N GLU A 62 -9.34 4.44 -2.49
CA GLU A 62 -8.78 4.31 -3.84
C GLU A 62 -7.26 4.18 -3.82
N LEU A 63 -6.56 4.95 -2.98
CA LEU A 63 -5.12 4.84 -2.80
C LEU A 63 -4.72 3.47 -2.23
N THR A 64 -5.48 2.97 -1.25
CA THR A 64 -5.25 1.65 -0.67
C THR A 64 -5.47 0.56 -1.73
N LEU A 65 -6.58 0.62 -2.48
CA LEU A 65 -6.87 -0.35 -3.54
C LEU A 65 -5.82 -0.30 -4.66
N SER A 66 -5.32 0.89 -5.00
CA SER A 66 -4.24 1.06 -5.97
C SER A 66 -2.92 0.43 -5.50
N SER A 67 -2.58 0.56 -4.21
CA SER A 67 -1.40 -0.11 -3.65
C SER A 67 -1.51 -1.63 -3.71
N ILE A 68 -2.67 -2.18 -3.35
CA ILE A 68 -2.97 -3.62 -3.46
C ILE A 68 -2.88 -4.09 -4.91
N GLY A 69 -3.39 -3.31 -5.85
CA GLY A 69 -3.31 -3.61 -7.29
C GLY A 69 -1.88 -3.68 -7.80
N ARG A 70 -0.99 -2.78 -7.37
CA ARG A 70 0.43 -2.82 -7.71
C ARG A 70 1.13 -4.02 -7.06
N ASP A 71 0.91 -4.25 -5.77
CA ASP A 71 1.54 -5.35 -5.02
C ASP A 71 1.10 -6.72 -5.58
N SER A 72 -0.14 -6.79 -6.08
CA SER A 72 -0.66 -7.94 -6.83
C SER A 72 0.09 -8.23 -8.13
N GLN A 73 0.60 -7.21 -8.83
CA GLN A 73 1.39 -7.43 -10.05
C GLN A 73 2.74 -8.05 -9.71
N PHE A 74 3.40 -7.59 -8.65
CA PHE A 74 4.67 -8.17 -8.20
C PHE A 74 4.50 -9.61 -7.71
N ALA A 75 3.47 -9.87 -6.91
CA ALA A 75 3.15 -11.22 -6.45
C ALA A 75 2.85 -12.15 -7.63
N PHE A 76 2.07 -11.71 -8.61
CA PHE A 76 1.75 -12.51 -9.79
C PHE A 76 2.97 -12.75 -10.69
N TYR A 77 3.79 -11.72 -10.90
CA TYR A 77 5.06 -11.84 -11.63
C TYR A 77 5.99 -12.89 -10.99
N ALA A 78 6.13 -12.88 -9.66
CA ALA A 78 6.93 -13.87 -8.95
C ALA A 78 6.36 -15.29 -9.10
N ALA A 79 5.03 -15.43 -8.99
CA ALA A 79 4.33 -16.71 -9.17
C ALA A 79 4.54 -17.28 -10.58
N ASP A 80 4.33 -16.47 -11.61
CA ASP A 80 4.49 -16.85 -13.02
C ASP A 80 5.94 -17.26 -13.32
N THR A 81 6.91 -16.46 -12.86
CA THR A 81 8.34 -16.78 -13.00
C THR A 81 8.70 -18.12 -12.33
N GLY A 82 8.15 -18.38 -11.14
CA GLY A 82 8.34 -19.65 -10.45
C GLY A 82 7.70 -20.84 -11.17
N ALA A 83 6.47 -20.67 -11.67
CA ALA A 83 5.77 -21.69 -12.42
C ALA A 83 6.50 -22.05 -13.72
N GLU A 84 6.94 -21.04 -14.48
CA GLU A 84 7.71 -21.24 -15.72
C GLU A 84 9.07 -21.87 -15.46
N CYS A 85 9.75 -21.52 -14.36
CA CYS A 85 11.00 -22.19 -14.01
C CYS A 85 10.79 -23.69 -13.71
N ALA A 86 9.77 -24.01 -12.90
CA ALA A 86 9.43 -25.41 -12.64
C ALA A 86 9.01 -26.15 -13.92
N LEU A 87 8.17 -25.54 -14.76
CA LEU A 87 7.75 -26.13 -16.03
C LEU A 87 8.96 -26.41 -16.94
N TYR A 88 9.89 -25.47 -17.06
CA TYR A 88 11.10 -25.62 -17.86
C TYR A 88 11.93 -26.82 -17.39
N TRP A 89 12.24 -26.90 -16.09
CA TRP A 89 13.05 -27.98 -15.54
C TRP A 89 12.35 -29.35 -15.55
N ASP A 90 11.02 -29.35 -15.50
CA ASP A 90 10.24 -30.56 -15.67
C ASP A 90 10.27 -31.03 -17.13
N VAL A 91 9.80 -30.21 -18.08
CA VAL A 91 9.66 -30.59 -19.48
C VAL A 91 11.01 -30.87 -20.14
N ARG A 92 12.03 -30.07 -19.86
CA ARG A 92 13.34 -30.17 -20.53
C ARG A 92 14.23 -31.26 -19.94
N TYR A 93 14.22 -31.43 -18.62
CA TYR A 93 15.20 -32.25 -17.91
C TYR A 93 14.58 -33.36 -17.04
N GLN A 94 13.25 -33.38 -16.89
CA GLN A 94 12.53 -34.34 -16.04
C GLN A 94 13.10 -34.36 -14.61
N SER A 95 13.40 -33.18 -14.09
CA SER A 95 14.13 -33.03 -12.82
C SER A 95 13.30 -33.44 -11.60
N PHE A 96 11.96 -33.42 -11.73
CA PHE A 96 11.06 -33.73 -10.62
C PHE A 96 10.64 -35.21 -10.66
N PRO A 97 10.89 -35.97 -9.58
CA PRO A 97 10.66 -37.41 -9.55
C PRO A 97 9.17 -37.78 -9.55
N THR A 98 8.84 -38.90 -10.19
CA THR A 98 7.47 -39.43 -10.31
C THR A 98 7.16 -40.59 -9.35
N SER A 99 8.16 -41.39 -8.99
CA SER A 99 7.98 -42.63 -8.20
C SER A 99 9.01 -42.84 -7.09
N THR A 100 10.23 -42.30 -7.24
CA THR A 100 11.30 -42.40 -6.23
C THR A 100 11.68 -41.01 -5.74
N PRO A 101 11.34 -40.64 -4.49
CA PRO A 101 11.62 -39.32 -3.96
C PRO A 101 13.12 -39.03 -3.98
N ARG A 102 13.50 -37.93 -4.60
CA ARG A 102 14.88 -37.47 -4.74
C ARG A 102 14.89 -35.95 -4.82
N THR A 103 15.93 -35.34 -4.27
CA THR A 103 16.22 -33.93 -4.49
C THR A 103 16.72 -33.69 -5.92
N ALA A 104 16.50 -32.50 -6.43
CA ALA A 104 17.01 -32.04 -7.72
C ALA A 104 17.65 -30.67 -7.56
N ASP A 105 18.79 -30.48 -8.21
CA ASP A 105 19.45 -29.17 -8.26
C ASP A 105 18.97 -28.46 -9.53
N ILE A 106 18.27 -27.35 -9.33
CA ILE A 106 17.72 -26.51 -10.38
C ILE A 106 18.27 -25.10 -10.24
N THR A 107 18.28 -24.34 -11.33
CA THR A 107 18.65 -22.92 -11.29
C THR A 107 17.51 -22.10 -11.87
N CYS A 108 17.03 -21.14 -11.08
CA CYS A 108 15.99 -20.18 -11.45
C CYS A 108 16.49 -18.77 -11.14
N ASP A 109 16.40 -17.84 -12.08
CA ASP A 109 16.89 -16.45 -11.90
C ASP A 109 18.34 -16.38 -11.40
N ASP A 110 19.22 -17.21 -11.98
CA ASP A 110 20.62 -17.41 -11.58
C ASP A 110 20.84 -17.84 -10.10
N GLN A 111 19.77 -18.26 -9.41
CA GLN A 111 19.82 -18.80 -8.06
C GLN A 111 19.74 -20.33 -8.12
N ALA A 112 20.85 -20.99 -7.78
CA ALA A 112 20.87 -22.43 -7.60
C ALA A 112 20.04 -22.82 -6.37
N LYS A 113 19.11 -23.75 -6.55
CA LYS A 113 18.24 -24.29 -5.49
C LYS A 113 18.22 -25.81 -5.56
N THR A 114 18.30 -26.43 -4.40
CA THR A 114 18.03 -27.86 -4.24
C THR A 114 16.59 -28.02 -3.80
N THR A 115 15.83 -28.83 -4.53
CA THR A 115 14.43 -29.09 -4.19
C THR A 115 14.35 -29.94 -2.93
N ALA A 116 13.42 -29.57 -2.04
CA ALA A 116 12.93 -30.46 -1.00
C ALA A 116 11.82 -31.35 -1.60
N PHE A 117 11.48 -32.44 -0.92
CA PHE A 117 10.35 -33.26 -1.33
C PHE A 117 9.54 -33.74 -0.13
N THR A 118 8.29 -34.05 -0.37
CA THR A 118 7.38 -34.72 0.56
C THR A 118 6.52 -35.68 -0.25
N THR A 119 6.13 -36.80 0.36
CA THR A 119 5.23 -37.78 -0.25
C THR A 119 3.86 -37.68 0.39
N SER A 120 2.80 -37.67 -0.43
CA SER A 120 1.42 -37.74 0.03
C SER A 120 0.70 -38.90 -0.67
N GLY A 121 0.60 -40.04 0.02
CA GLY A 121 0.19 -41.29 -0.62
C GLY A 121 1.18 -41.68 -1.71
N SER A 122 0.69 -41.81 -2.94
CA SER A 122 1.49 -42.10 -4.15
C SER A 122 2.04 -40.84 -4.83
N ASP A 123 1.62 -39.65 -4.40
CA ASP A 123 2.06 -38.38 -4.99
C ASP A 123 3.42 -37.97 -4.41
N ILE A 124 4.32 -37.51 -5.28
CA ILE A 124 5.57 -36.87 -4.88
C ILE A 124 5.44 -35.38 -5.11
N ILE A 125 5.62 -34.60 -4.05
CA ILE A 125 5.57 -33.13 -4.07
C ILE A 125 6.99 -32.63 -3.87
N SER A 126 7.59 -32.09 -4.93
CA SER A 126 8.87 -31.40 -4.86
C SER A 126 8.65 -29.92 -4.61
N SER A 127 9.35 -29.30 -3.68
CA SER A 127 9.20 -27.89 -3.37
C SER A 127 10.53 -27.15 -3.36
N PHE A 128 10.50 -25.88 -3.73
CA PHE A 128 11.65 -24.99 -3.66
C PHE A 128 11.18 -23.54 -3.52
N GLN A 129 12.05 -22.70 -2.98
CA GLN A 129 11.78 -21.28 -2.78
C GLN A 129 12.95 -20.47 -3.34
N PHE A 130 12.62 -19.37 -4.01
CA PHE A 130 13.59 -18.38 -4.46
C PHE A 130 12.94 -17.00 -4.55
N ALA A 131 13.74 -15.97 -4.88
CA ALA A 131 13.25 -14.60 -4.91
C ALA A 131 13.57 -13.93 -6.26
N PRO A 132 12.74 -14.10 -7.31
CA PRO A 132 12.90 -13.39 -8.57
C PRO A 132 12.81 -11.88 -8.35
N ASN A 133 13.87 -11.15 -8.70
CA ASN A 133 13.95 -9.69 -8.53
C ASN A 133 13.56 -9.21 -7.10
N GLY A 134 13.88 -10.02 -6.07
CA GLY A 134 13.63 -9.70 -4.66
C GLY A 134 12.22 -9.99 -4.13
N TYR A 135 11.31 -10.50 -4.97
CA TYR A 135 9.97 -10.93 -4.57
C TYR A 135 9.94 -12.44 -4.34
N CYS A 136 9.36 -12.91 -3.23
CA CYS A 136 9.39 -14.31 -2.90
C CYS A 136 8.46 -15.13 -3.79
N VAL A 137 8.88 -16.35 -4.13
CA VAL A 137 7.99 -17.38 -4.67
C VAL A 137 8.26 -18.73 -4.01
N ASN A 138 7.19 -19.41 -3.63
CA ASN A 138 7.20 -20.81 -3.21
C ASN A 138 6.62 -21.66 -4.32
N VAL A 139 7.40 -22.59 -4.85
CA VAL A 139 6.94 -23.48 -5.91
C VAL A 139 6.82 -24.88 -5.38
N SER A 140 5.74 -25.55 -5.74
CA SER A 140 5.51 -26.96 -5.50
C SER A 140 5.13 -27.68 -6.79
N VAL A 141 5.82 -28.76 -7.10
CA VAL A 141 5.59 -29.61 -8.26
C VAL A 141 5.12 -30.96 -7.76
N LYS A 142 3.85 -31.25 -7.99
CA LYS A 142 3.23 -32.52 -7.64
C LYS A 142 3.21 -33.44 -8.85
N LYS A 143 3.81 -34.62 -8.72
CA LYS A 143 3.70 -35.72 -9.66
C LYS A 143 2.79 -36.80 -9.06
N SER A 144 1.72 -37.13 -9.76
CA SER A 144 0.79 -38.19 -9.40
C SER A 144 0.80 -39.24 -10.49
N THR A 145 0.93 -40.51 -10.13
CA THR A 145 0.94 -41.63 -11.09
C THR A 145 -0.34 -42.44 -10.94
N ASP A 146 -1.07 -42.63 -12.03
CA ASP A 146 -2.23 -43.52 -12.06
C ASP A 146 -1.77 -44.98 -12.02
N GLY A 147 -2.18 -45.70 -10.97
CA GLY A 147 -1.81 -47.11 -10.76
C GLY A 147 -2.38 -48.10 -11.77
N GLY A 148 -3.40 -47.71 -12.55
CA GLY A 148 -4.00 -48.55 -13.60
C GLY A 148 -3.41 -48.33 -14.99
N THR A 149 -3.01 -47.10 -15.32
CA THR A 149 -2.53 -46.73 -16.67
C THR A 149 -1.04 -46.40 -16.72
N GLY A 150 -0.40 -46.14 -15.58
CA GLY A 150 0.96 -45.63 -15.51
C GLY A 150 1.12 -44.18 -15.99
N ALA A 151 0.01 -43.49 -16.30
CA ALA A 151 0.04 -42.09 -16.71
C ALA A 151 0.48 -41.20 -15.54
N VAL A 152 1.32 -40.22 -15.84
CA VAL A 152 1.82 -39.25 -14.85
C VAL A 152 1.11 -37.92 -15.08
N ALA A 153 0.36 -37.48 -14.08
CA ALA A 153 -0.21 -36.13 -14.01
C ALA A 153 0.73 -35.21 -13.24
N THR A 154 1.03 -34.05 -13.80
CA THR A 154 1.87 -33.04 -13.18
C THR A 154 1.04 -31.83 -12.81
N THR A 155 1.18 -31.35 -11.58
CA THR A 155 0.62 -30.07 -11.14
C THR A 155 1.73 -29.20 -10.59
N VAL A 156 2.02 -28.11 -11.27
CA VAL A 156 2.92 -27.06 -10.78
C VAL A 156 2.06 -26.00 -10.11
N HIS A 157 2.31 -25.73 -8.84
CA HIS A 157 1.65 -24.69 -8.07
C HIS A 157 2.70 -23.73 -7.53
N ALA A 158 2.62 -22.46 -7.94
CA ALA A 158 3.56 -21.42 -7.57
C ALA A 158 2.84 -20.28 -6.84
N ASP A 159 3.25 -20.02 -5.60
CA ASP A 159 2.77 -18.95 -4.74
C ASP A 159 3.77 -17.80 -4.73
N GLY A 160 3.47 -16.71 -5.43
CA GLY A 160 4.27 -15.51 -5.45
C GLY A 160 3.78 -14.48 -4.43
N PHE A 161 4.72 -13.72 -3.86
CA PHE A 161 4.45 -12.74 -2.81
C PHE A 161 4.97 -11.35 -3.19
N SER A 162 4.27 -10.30 -2.76
CA SER A 162 4.67 -8.90 -2.99
C SER A 162 5.87 -8.42 -2.16
N THR A 163 6.51 -9.32 -1.42
CA THR A 163 7.63 -9.03 -0.51
C THR A 163 8.69 -10.13 -0.58
N ASN A 164 9.84 -9.91 0.05
CA ASN A 164 10.92 -10.89 0.10
C ASN A 164 10.58 -12.10 0.99
N CYS A 165 11.32 -13.21 0.85
CA CYS A 165 10.98 -14.46 1.52
C CYS A 165 11.05 -14.41 3.06
N GLU A 166 11.90 -13.54 3.61
CA GLU A 166 12.05 -13.36 5.07
C GLU A 166 10.85 -12.60 5.67
N ALA A 167 10.25 -11.71 4.88
CA ALA A 167 9.15 -10.85 5.30
C ALA A 167 7.76 -11.47 5.08
N VAL A 168 7.63 -12.60 4.38
CA VAL A 168 6.31 -13.22 4.10
C VAL A 168 5.54 -13.53 5.38
N ALA A 169 6.20 -14.08 6.41
CA ALA A 169 5.55 -14.47 7.66
C ALA A 169 5.32 -13.30 8.65
N THR A 170 6.04 -12.19 8.47
CA THR A 170 6.06 -11.08 9.43
C THR A 170 5.36 -9.83 8.93
N SER A 171 5.21 -9.67 7.61
CA SER A 171 4.61 -8.49 7.00
C SER A 171 3.08 -8.61 6.94
N PRO A 172 2.31 -7.76 7.64
CA PRO A 172 0.85 -7.74 7.54
C PRO A 172 0.35 -7.20 6.19
N ARG A 173 1.26 -6.76 5.31
CA ARG A 173 0.97 -6.26 3.96
C ARG A 173 1.51 -7.20 2.87
N ALA A 174 2.02 -8.37 3.24
CA ALA A 174 2.40 -9.39 2.26
C ALA A 174 1.14 -9.83 1.50
N LEU A 175 1.14 -9.62 0.20
CA LEU A 175 0.06 -10.04 -0.68
C LEU A 175 0.55 -11.24 -1.49
N GLN A 176 -0.29 -12.28 -1.57
CA GLN A 176 -0.03 -13.50 -2.32
C GLN A 176 -0.88 -13.58 -3.59
N ARG A 177 -0.29 -14.08 -4.67
CA ARG A 177 -0.98 -14.53 -5.89
C ARG A 177 -0.41 -15.88 -6.29
N SER A 178 -1.27 -16.76 -6.79
CA SER A 178 -0.88 -18.13 -7.13
C SER A 178 -1.14 -18.42 -8.60
N VAL A 179 -0.25 -19.20 -9.21
CA VAL A 179 -0.36 -19.73 -10.57
C VAL A 179 -0.32 -21.25 -10.49
N GLU A 180 -1.23 -21.91 -11.19
CA GLU A 180 -1.30 -23.37 -11.25
C GLU A 180 -1.32 -23.87 -12.69
N LEU A 181 -0.40 -24.77 -13.01
CA LEU A 181 -0.28 -25.43 -14.30
C LEU A 181 -0.55 -26.92 -14.13
N LYS A 182 -1.37 -27.50 -15.00
CA LYS A 182 -1.70 -28.93 -15.02
C LYS A 182 -1.49 -29.49 -16.41
N TYR A 183 -0.74 -30.59 -16.51
CA TYR A 183 -0.48 -31.30 -17.76
C TYR A 183 -0.16 -32.78 -17.50
#